data_AF-A0A8S3G2V9-F1
#
_entry.id   AF-A0A8S3G2V9-F1
#
_cell.length_a   1.000
_cell.length_b   1.000
_cell.length_c   1.000
_cell.angle_alpha   90.00
_cell.angle_beta   90.00
_cell.angle_gamma   90.00
#
_symmetry.space_group_name_H-M   'P 1'
#
loop_
_entity.id
_entity.type
_entity.pdbx_description
1 polymer ?
#
loop_
_entity_poly.entity_id
_entity_poly.type
_entity_poly.pdbx_seq_one_letter_code
_entity_poly.pdbx_strand_id
1 'polypeptide(L)'
;MAWLEYSLLKTKTTHYNNFPTVQFDFVLASSIDDDGRHSMFHQGYEQLHTNAHLLFRSKNERLWRAQYVGMHSSDQGGPYRDSITSMCADICSTRLPLFILCPNGRTGSGLNGDRWIPNVFPPNQSIPATIKKQYRFIGQLMGMAIRRKHYLDLKFP
;
A
#
# COMPACT_ATOMS: atom_id res chain seq x y z
N MET A 1 2.07 -24.35 3.13
CA MET A 1 0.83 -24.07 2.38
C MET A 1 -0.36 -23.73 3.29
N ALA A 2 -0.67 -24.49 4.35
CA ALA A 2 -1.78 -24.16 5.27
C ALA A 2 -1.59 -22.88 6.13
N TRP A 3 -0.35 -22.53 6.48
CA TRP A 3 -0.06 -21.33 7.31
C TRP A 3 -0.21 -20.00 6.55
N LEU A 4 0.01 -20.00 5.23
CA LEU A 4 -0.13 -18.82 4.37
C LEU A 4 -1.59 -18.43 4.18
N GLU A 5 -2.46 -19.41 3.89
CA GLU A 5 -3.91 -19.18 3.84
C GLU A 5 -4.46 -18.73 5.18
N TYR A 6 -3.95 -19.27 6.30
CA TYR A 6 -4.34 -18.86 7.65
C TYR A 6 -3.93 -17.41 7.97
N SER A 7 -2.81 -16.92 7.42
CA SER A 7 -2.38 -15.53 7.61
C SER A 7 -3.16 -14.55 6.74
N LEU A 8 -3.43 -14.90 5.48
CA LEU A 8 -4.32 -14.10 4.61
C LEU A 8 -5.74 -14.02 5.19
N LEU A 9 -6.23 -15.08 5.84
CA LEU A 9 -7.52 -15.09 6.56
C LEU A 9 -7.57 -14.17 7.79
N LYS A 10 -6.43 -13.82 8.40
CA LYS A 10 -6.37 -12.84 9.49
C LYS A 10 -6.52 -11.41 8.98
N THR A 11 -6.25 -11.17 7.71
CA THR A 11 -6.32 -9.85 7.07
C THR A 11 -7.79 -9.51 6.75
N LYS A 12 -8.61 -9.32 7.78
CA LYS A 12 -10.04 -8.98 7.67
C LYS A 12 -10.31 -7.60 8.24
N THR A 13 -10.99 -6.77 7.44
CA THR A 13 -11.57 -5.52 7.93
C THR A 13 -12.65 -5.81 8.95
N THR A 14 -12.39 -5.49 10.22
CA THR A 14 -13.40 -5.55 11.28
C THR A 14 -13.94 -4.15 11.54
N HIS A 15 -15.27 -4.01 11.57
CA HIS A 15 -15.93 -2.75 11.89
C HIS A 15 -16.22 -2.69 13.39
N TYR A 16 -15.42 -1.96 14.15
CA TYR A 16 -15.72 -1.61 15.54
C TYR A 16 -16.29 -0.19 15.56
N ASN A 17 -17.52 0.01 16.04
CA ASN A 17 -18.22 1.31 15.99
C ASN A 17 -18.21 1.97 14.60
N ASN A 18 -18.38 1.17 13.54
CA ASN A 18 -18.37 1.62 12.14
C ASN A 18 -17.03 2.21 11.63
N PHE A 19 -15.95 2.10 12.42
CA PHE A 19 -14.61 2.54 12.04
C PHE A 19 -13.79 1.33 11.54
N PRO A 20 -13.25 1.36 10.31
CA PRO A 20 -12.57 0.21 9.75
C PRO A 20 -11.24 -0.03 10.47
N THR A 21 -11.03 -1.27 10.90
CA THR A 21 -9.74 -1.74 11.43
C THR A 21 -9.04 -2.54 10.35
N VAL A 22 -7.80 -2.18 10.05
CA VAL A 22 -6.95 -2.80 9.03
C VAL A 22 -5.82 -3.51 9.74
N GLN A 23 -5.69 -4.81 9.51
CA GLN A 23 -4.64 -5.62 10.09
C GLN A 23 -3.44 -5.69 9.14
N PHE A 24 -2.25 -5.56 9.70
CA PHE A 24 -0.99 -5.63 8.99
C PHE A 24 -0.07 -6.64 9.67
N ASP A 25 0.60 -7.46 8.88
CA ASP A 25 1.56 -8.48 9.32
C ASP A 25 2.94 -8.15 8.72
N PHE A 26 3.83 -7.62 9.57
CA PHE A 26 5.21 -7.29 9.19
C PHE A 26 6.07 -8.52 8.93
N VAL A 27 5.79 -9.63 9.62
CA VAL A 27 6.53 -10.88 9.44
C VAL A 27 6.22 -11.43 8.05
N LEU A 28 4.94 -11.41 7.67
CA LEU A 28 4.52 -11.75 6.32
C LEU A 28 5.13 -10.78 5.29
N ALA A 29 5.08 -9.47 5.52
CA ALA A 29 5.67 -8.47 4.61
C ALA A 29 7.20 -8.56 4.48
N SER A 30 7.87 -9.24 5.40
CA SER A 30 9.32 -9.50 5.32
C SER A 30 9.64 -10.77 4.54
N SER A 31 8.66 -11.63 4.27
CA SER A 31 8.84 -12.82 3.46
C SER A 31 8.99 -12.48 1.97
N ILE A 32 9.70 -13.34 1.24
CA ILE A 32 9.90 -13.20 -0.20
C ILE A 32 8.69 -13.77 -0.93
N ASP A 33 8.13 -12.99 -1.85
CA ASP A 33 7.07 -13.43 -2.74
C ASP A 33 7.21 -12.80 -4.13
N ASP A 34 6.94 -13.59 -5.17
CA ASP A 34 7.18 -13.17 -6.56
C ASP A 34 6.17 -12.11 -7.05
N ASP A 35 4.98 -12.07 -6.44
CA ASP A 35 3.87 -11.20 -6.87
C ASP A 35 3.69 -9.95 -5.98
N GLY A 36 4.45 -9.82 -4.89
CA GLY A 36 4.33 -8.72 -3.93
C GLY A 36 3.01 -8.68 -3.14
N ARG A 37 2.28 -9.79 -3.09
CA ARG A 37 1.05 -9.99 -2.28
C ARG A 37 1.29 -9.91 -0.78
N HIS A 38 2.50 -10.20 -0.32
CA HIS A 38 2.83 -10.12 1.10
C HIS A 38 3.16 -8.70 1.55
N SER A 39 3.39 -7.77 0.62
CA SER A 39 3.70 -6.36 0.92
C SER A 39 2.65 -5.69 1.80
N MET A 40 3.09 -4.71 2.61
CA MET A 40 2.20 -3.86 3.40
C MET A 40 1.19 -3.12 2.52
N PHE A 41 1.63 -2.70 1.33
CA PHE A 41 0.74 -2.15 0.31
C PHE A 41 -0.38 -3.12 -0.06
N HIS A 42 -0.05 -4.37 -0.41
CA HIS A 42 -1.06 -5.33 -0.83
C HIS A 42 -2.01 -5.70 0.33
N GLN A 43 -1.48 -5.90 1.53
CA GLN A 43 -2.29 -6.15 2.73
C GLN A 43 -3.30 -5.01 2.99
N GLY A 44 -2.87 -3.76 2.85
CA GLY A 44 -3.75 -2.59 2.97
C GLY A 44 -4.74 -2.48 1.81
N TYR A 45 -4.29 -2.73 0.57
CA TYR A 45 -5.11 -2.74 -0.64
C TYR A 45 -6.26 -3.75 -0.52
N GLU A 46 -5.99 -5.01 -0.18
CA GLU A 46 -7.01 -6.06 -0.08
C GLU A 46 -8.14 -5.68 0.89
N GLN A 47 -7.81 -5.02 2.01
CA GLN A 47 -8.79 -4.61 3.02
C GLN A 47 -9.55 -3.32 2.70
N LEU A 48 -8.93 -2.39 1.96
CA LEU A 48 -9.46 -1.03 1.79
C LEU A 48 -10.01 -0.73 0.40
N HIS A 49 -9.51 -1.38 -0.66
CA HIS A 49 -9.73 -0.93 -2.04
C HIS A 49 -11.21 -0.85 -2.45
N THR A 50 -12.04 -1.79 -2.00
CA THR A 50 -13.48 -1.84 -2.31
C THR A 50 -14.20 -0.57 -1.83
N ASN A 51 -13.89 -0.10 -0.62
CA ASN A 51 -14.57 1.03 0.02
C ASN A 51 -13.74 2.31 0.06
N ALA A 52 -12.52 2.31 -0.49
CA ALA A 52 -11.59 3.44 -0.48
C ALA A 52 -12.24 4.73 -0.98
N HIS A 53 -13.10 4.66 -1.99
CA HIS A 53 -13.80 5.81 -2.56
C HIS A 53 -14.71 6.54 -1.54
N LEU A 54 -15.38 5.83 -0.63
CA LEU A 54 -16.19 6.43 0.43
C LEU A 54 -15.31 6.80 1.62
N LEU A 55 -14.47 5.85 2.05
CA LEU A 55 -13.67 5.98 3.25
C LEU A 55 -12.72 7.18 3.17
N PHE A 56 -12.00 7.32 2.05
CA PHE A 56 -10.97 8.34 1.90
C PHE A 56 -11.51 9.77 1.74
N ARG A 57 -12.84 9.92 1.68
CA ARG A 57 -13.53 11.21 1.67
C ARG A 57 -14.14 11.57 3.04
N SER A 58 -14.05 10.68 4.02
CA SER A 58 -14.54 10.92 5.37
C SER A 58 -13.79 12.07 6.07
N LYS A 59 -14.52 12.81 6.92
CA LYS A 59 -14.00 13.93 7.71
C LYS A 59 -13.25 13.51 8.98
N ASN A 60 -13.26 12.22 9.32
CA ASN A 60 -12.59 11.69 10.52
C ASN A 60 -11.09 11.97 10.47
N GLU A 61 -10.43 12.26 11.59
CA GLU A 61 -8.97 12.51 11.68
C GLU A 61 -8.11 11.30 11.27
N ARG A 62 -8.68 10.10 11.37
CA ARG A 62 -8.10 8.86 10.88
C ARG A 62 -9.12 8.18 10.00
N LEU A 63 -8.64 7.43 9.01
CA LEU A 63 -9.50 6.73 8.08
C LEU A 63 -9.64 5.25 8.42
N TRP A 64 -8.64 4.67 9.06
CA TRP A 64 -8.70 3.33 9.61
C TRP A 64 -7.87 3.24 10.89
N ARG A 65 -8.12 2.19 11.67
CA ARG A 65 -7.27 1.78 12.78
C ARG A 65 -6.28 0.75 12.27
N ALA A 66 -5.00 1.06 12.25
CA ALA A 66 -3.96 0.09 11.93
C ALA A 66 -3.71 -0.80 13.16
N GLN A 67 -3.76 -2.12 12.97
CA GLN A 67 -3.38 -3.12 13.96
C GLN A 67 -2.28 -3.99 13.39
N TYR A 68 -1.20 -4.16 14.14
CA TYR A 68 -0.08 -5.01 13.72
C TYR A 68 -0.17 -6.37 14.40
N VAL A 69 -0.20 -7.43 13.60
CA VAL A 69 -0.28 -8.81 14.10
C VAL A 69 0.91 -9.09 15.02
N GLY A 70 0.61 -9.55 16.24
CA GLY A 70 1.63 -9.88 17.25
C GLY A 70 2.25 -8.68 17.98
N MET A 71 1.86 -7.44 17.66
CA MET A 71 2.31 -6.25 18.39
C MET A 71 1.22 -5.74 19.33
N HIS A 72 1.57 -5.54 20.60
CA HIS A 72 0.70 -4.95 21.61
C HIS A 72 0.86 -3.41 21.63
N SER A 73 0.63 -2.75 20.50
CA SER A 73 0.67 -1.28 20.45
C SER A 73 -0.72 -0.70 20.75
N SER A 74 -0.87 -0.04 21.89
CA SER A 74 -2.10 0.63 22.32
C SER A 74 -2.11 2.14 22.06
N ASP A 75 -1.16 2.66 21.28
CA ASP A 75 -0.95 4.12 21.16
C ASP A 75 -1.71 4.80 20.03
N GLN A 76 -2.20 5.99 20.37
CA GLN A 76 -3.10 6.81 19.57
C GLN A 76 -2.36 7.55 18.45
N GLY A 77 -2.09 6.90 17.31
CA GLY A 77 -1.93 7.59 16.01
C GLY A 77 -0.67 7.27 15.20
N GLY A 78 0.41 6.81 15.85
CA GLY A 78 1.61 6.31 15.17
C GLY A 78 1.30 5.21 14.15
N PRO A 79 0.60 4.12 14.56
CA PRO A 79 0.31 2.99 13.68
C PRO A 79 -0.37 3.36 12.36
N TYR A 80 -1.27 4.35 12.37
CA TYR A 80 -1.94 4.83 11.16
C TYR A 80 -0.94 5.46 10.17
N ARG A 81 -0.11 6.39 10.63
CA ARG A 81 0.90 7.07 9.78
C ARG A 81 1.99 6.09 9.34
N ASP A 82 2.40 5.19 10.22
CA ASP A 82 3.40 4.16 9.93
C ASP A 82 2.90 3.20 8.86
N SER A 83 1.60 2.85 8.88
CA SER A 83 1.01 2.00 7.85
C SER A 83 1.05 2.67 6.47
N ILE A 84 0.73 3.98 6.40
CA ILE A 84 0.81 4.75 5.15
C ILE A 84 2.25 4.82 4.65
N THR A 85 3.20 5.10 5.54
CA THR A 85 4.62 5.18 5.23
C THR A 85 5.14 3.85 4.68
N SER A 86 4.78 2.74 5.33
CA SER A 86 5.16 1.39 4.88
C SER A 86 4.58 1.06 3.51
N MET A 87 3.31 1.43 3.25
CA MET A 87 2.71 1.26 1.93
C MET A 87 3.43 2.09 0.85
N CYS A 88 3.85 3.33 1.17
CA CYS A 88 4.61 4.17 0.23
C CYS A 88 6.00 3.57 -0.06
N ALA A 89 6.66 3.01 0.96
CA ALA A 89 7.93 2.32 0.79
C ALA A 89 7.80 1.11 -0.16
N ASP A 90 6.74 0.31 -0.01
CA ASP A 90 6.49 -0.81 -0.95
C ASP A 90 6.21 -0.32 -2.38
N ILE A 91 5.43 0.77 -2.55
CA ILE A 91 5.16 1.37 -3.86
C ILE A 91 6.45 1.83 -4.55
N CYS A 92 7.39 2.40 -3.77
CA CYS A 92 8.70 2.85 -4.25
C CYS A 92 9.79 1.78 -4.02
N SER A 93 9.47 0.52 -4.34
CA SER A 93 10.40 -0.60 -4.24
C SER A 93 10.23 -1.59 -5.40
N THR A 94 11.17 -2.51 -5.55
CA THR A 94 11.08 -3.59 -6.54
C THR A 94 10.13 -4.73 -6.13
N ARG A 95 9.46 -4.61 -4.98
CA ARG A 95 8.55 -5.64 -4.45
C ARG A 95 7.24 -5.72 -5.21
N LEU A 96 6.81 -4.62 -5.83
CA LEU A 96 5.53 -4.53 -6.55
C LEU A 96 5.79 -4.33 -8.04
N PRO A 97 5.08 -5.05 -8.94
CA PRO A 97 5.20 -4.86 -10.39
C PRO A 97 4.46 -3.59 -10.89
N LEU A 98 4.35 -2.56 -10.04
CA LEU A 98 3.60 -1.33 -10.28
C LEU A 98 4.48 -0.16 -10.71
N PHE A 99 5.64 0.01 -10.10
CA PHE A 99 6.54 1.11 -10.44
C PHE A 99 7.95 0.58 -10.66
N ILE A 100 8.70 1.28 -11.50
CA ILE A 100 10.10 0.98 -11.79
C ILE A 100 10.94 2.23 -11.55
N LEU A 101 12.20 2.04 -11.17
CA LEU A 101 13.16 3.14 -11.08
C LEU A 101 13.29 3.85 -12.43
N CYS A 102 13.41 5.17 -12.38
CA CYS A 102 13.68 5.99 -13.54
C CYS A 102 14.91 5.45 -14.30
N PRO A 103 14.95 5.56 -15.65
CA PRO A 103 16.12 5.16 -16.43
C PRO A 103 17.45 5.76 -15.90
N ASN A 104 17.42 7.02 -15.45
CA ASN A 104 18.55 7.70 -14.84
C ASN A 104 19.02 7.03 -13.54
N GLY A 105 18.08 6.54 -12.73
CA GLY A 105 18.39 5.79 -11.50
C GLY A 105 19.00 4.42 -11.77
N ARG A 106 18.56 3.74 -12.84
CA ARG A 106 19.13 2.44 -13.24
C ARG A 106 20.56 2.55 -13.78
N THR A 107 20.90 3.68 -14.39
CA THR A 107 22.23 3.96 -14.96
C THR A 107 23.16 4.69 -13.99
N GLY A 108 22.70 4.99 -12.76
CA GLY A 108 23.46 5.74 -11.75
C GLY A 108 23.88 7.13 -12.20
N SER A 109 23.20 7.70 -13.20
CA SER A 109 23.64 8.91 -13.90
C SER A 109 22.51 9.93 -13.97
N GLY A 110 22.76 11.15 -13.49
CA GLY A 110 21.85 12.29 -13.61
C GLY A 110 20.92 12.53 -12.40
N LEU A 111 20.08 13.55 -12.53
CA LEU A 111 19.05 13.91 -11.55
C LEU A 111 17.93 12.85 -11.53
N ASN A 112 17.19 12.76 -10.41
CA ASN A 112 16.06 11.83 -10.20
C ASN A 112 16.42 10.34 -10.14
N GLY A 113 17.64 10.01 -9.69
CA GLY A 113 18.10 8.63 -9.56
C GLY A 113 17.32 7.78 -8.54
N ASP A 114 16.61 8.43 -7.62
CA ASP A 114 15.78 7.82 -6.58
C ASP A 114 14.27 7.87 -6.89
N ARG A 115 13.90 8.30 -8.11
CA ARG A 115 12.50 8.47 -8.52
C ARG A 115 11.93 7.25 -9.24
N TRP A 116 10.63 7.08 -9.11
CA TRP A 116 9.86 5.93 -9.59
C TRP A 116 8.80 6.36 -10.60
N ILE A 117 8.70 5.62 -11.70
CA ILE A 117 7.70 5.83 -12.75
C ILE A 117 6.80 4.59 -12.87
N PRO A 118 5.54 4.74 -13.34
CA PRO A 118 4.67 3.60 -13.59
C PRO A 118 5.34 2.56 -14.49
N ASN A 119 5.14 1.29 -14.17
CA ASN A 119 5.69 0.18 -14.94
C ASN A 119 5.06 0.15 -16.35
N VAL A 120 5.91 -0.04 -17.36
CA VAL A 120 5.50 -0.12 -18.76
C VAL A 120 5.18 -1.57 -19.09
N PHE A 121 3.91 -1.84 -19.40
CA PHE A 121 3.48 -3.17 -19.85
C PHE A 121 3.70 -3.32 -21.36
N PRO A 122 3.97 -4.54 -21.86
CA PRO A 122 4.15 -4.78 -23.29
C PRO A 122 2.96 -4.24 -24.10
N PRO A 123 3.20 -3.55 -25.23
CA PRO A 123 2.13 -2.88 -25.98
C PRO A 123 1.10 -3.85 -26.57
N ASN A 124 1.47 -5.12 -26.72
CA ASN A 124 0.63 -6.20 -27.21
C ASN A 124 -0.14 -6.93 -26.09
N GLN A 125 -0.03 -6.49 -24.83
CA GLN A 125 -0.70 -7.10 -23.70
C GLN A 125 -1.52 -6.09 -22.91
N SER A 126 -2.74 -6.47 -22.55
CA SER A 126 -3.56 -5.66 -21.65
C SER A 126 -3.00 -5.77 -20.23
N ILE A 127 -2.91 -4.63 -19.54
CA ILE A 127 -2.54 -4.60 -18.12
C ILE A 127 -3.52 -5.48 -17.33
N PRO A 128 -3.04 -6.41 -16.48
CA PRO A 128 -3.91 -7.26 -15.68
C PRO A 128 -4.93 -6.45 -14.86
N ALA A 129 -6.17 -6.97 -14.75
CA ALA A 129 -7.25 -6.25 -14.06
C ALA A 129 -6.92 -5.96 -12.58
N THR A 130 -6.21 -6.86 -11.92
CA THR A 130 -5.69 -6.71 -10.56
C THR A 130 -4.75 -5.51 -10.45
N ILE A 131 -3.78 -5.40 -11.36
CA ILE A 131 -2.84 -4.27 -11.43
C ILE A 131 -3.57 -2.95 -11.70
N LYS A 132 -4.55 -2.93 -12.61
CA LYS A 132 -5.38 -1.73 -12.84
C LYS A 132 -6.10 -1.26 -11.57
N LYS A 133 -6.62 -2.19 -10.76
CA LYS A 133 -7.27 -1.87 -9.47
C LYS A 133 -6.26 -1.37 -8.44
N GLN A 134 -5.06 -1.91 -8.40
CA GLN A 134 -3.99 -1.45 -7.51
C GLN A 134 -3.55 -0.01 -7.87
N TYR A 135 -3.35 0.30 -9.15
CA TYR A 135 -3.10 1.69 -9.60
C TYR A 135 -4.24 2.64 -9.22
N ARG A 136 -5.50 2.20 -9.39
CA ARG A 136 -6.66 2.98 -8.95
C ARG A 136 -6.60 3.26 -7.45
N PHE A 137 -6.24 2.28 -6.64
CA PHE A 137 -6.11 2.43 -5.19
C PHE A 137 -4.99 3.42 -4.82
N ILE A 138 -3.84 3.38 -5.51
CA ILE A 138 -2.76 4.36 -5.33
C ILE A 138 -3.25 5.77 -5.65
N GLY A 139 -3.95 5.96 -6.76
CA GLY A 139 -4.55 7.26 -7.09
C GLY A 139 -5.57 7.73 -6.04
N GLN A 140 -6.33 6.82 -5.45
CA GLN A 140 -7.22 7.13 -4.33
C GLN A 140 -6.43 7.52 -3.07
N LEU A 141 -5.31 6.84 -2.78
CA LEU A 141 -4.42 7.17 -1.66
C LEU A 141 -3.79 8.55 -1.83
N MET A 142 -3.38 8.92 -3.04
CA MET A 142 -2.89 10.27 -3.37
C MET A 142 -4.00 11.32 -3.17
N GLY A 143 -5.21 11.06 -3.67
CA GLY A 143 -6.36 11.95 -3.48
C GLY A 143 -6.75 12.12 -2.01
N MET A 144 -6.64 11.05 -1.21
CA MET A 144 -6.80 11.08 0.24
C MET A 144 -5.79 12.00 0.89
N ALA A 145 -4.51 11.86 0.53
CA ALA A 145 -3.42 12.65 1.09
C ALA A 145 -3.58 14.15 0.82
N ILE A 146 -3.92 14.51 -0.43
CA ILE A 146 -4.17 15.92 -0.82
C ILE A 146 -5.30 16.52 0.00
N ARG A 147 -6.44 15.83 0.14
CA ARG A 147 -7.60 16.33 0.91
C ARG A 147 -7.28 16.55 2.38
N ARG A 148 -6.39 15.74 2.93
CA ARG A 148 -6.05 15.73 4.35
C ARG A 148 -4.78 16.48 4.69
N LYS A 149 -4.11 17.07 3.69
CA LYS A 149 -2.77 17.67 3.83
C LYS A 149 -1.78 16.69 4.47
N HIS A 150 -1.93 15.40 4.17
CA HIS A 150 -1.03 14.35 4.62
C HIS A 150 0.11 14.21 3.61
N TYR A 151 1.34 14.09 4.08
CA TYR A 151 2.48 13.84 3.22
C TYR A 151 2.55 12.35 2.87
N LEU A 152 2.67 12.00 1.59
CA LEU A 152 3.02 10.65 1.17
C LEU A 152 4.46 10.66 0.72
N ASP A 153 5.25 9.71 1.22
CA ASP A 153 6.65 9.55 0.81
C ASP A 153 6.75 8.81 -0.55
N LEU A 154 6.05 9.33 -1.55
CA LEU A 154 6.06 8.83 -2.92
C LEU A 154 7.09 9.61 -3.73
N LYS A 155 8.13 8.91 -4.19
CA LYS A 155 9.26 9.50 -4.90
C LYS A 155 8.99 9.50 -6.40
N PHE A 156 7.99 10.23 -6.84
CA PHE A 156 7.72 10.41 -8.27
C PHE A 156 8.54 11.60 -8.84
N PRO A 157 8.85 11.63 -10.15
CA PRO A 157 9.51 12.75 -10.81
C PRO A 157 8.73 14.07 -10.72
#